data_AF-A0A2B7YSX9-F1
#
_entry.id   AF-A0A2B7YSX9-F1
#
_cell.length_a   1.000
_cell.length_b   1.000
_cell.length_c   1.000
_cell.angle_alpha   90.00
_cell.angle_beta   90.00
_cell.angle_gamma   90.00
#
_symmetry.space_group_name_H-M   'P 1'
#
loop_
_entity.id
_entity.type
_entity.pdbx_description
1 polymer ?
#
loop_
_entity_poly.entity_id
_entity_poly.type
_entity_poly.pdbx_seq_one_letter_code
_entity_poly.pdbx_strand_id
1 'polypeptide(L)'
;MRTNLIRSFTSLPTTLFRLNFGRDVRLRAHPWPKRPDGAFDLFTHAGKVKPSPLNDPVSYIFPNGASLRPNTRRQQDAVRKLRGDRAYIYAIPAGTQLPDDLIVVHEFRDHYSLQAKREITVEGERA
;
A
#
# COMPACT_ATOMS: atom_id res chain seq x y z
N MET A 1 12.75 23.76 -2.70
CA MET A 1 11.72 22.73 -2.91
C MET A 1 12.27 21.39 -2.44
N ARG A 2 11.61 20.69 -1.51
CA ARG A 2 11.98 19.30 -1.18
C ARG A 2 11.33 18.39 -2.22
N THR A 3 12.12 17.88 -3.16
CA THR A 3 11.75 16.75 -3.99
C THR A 3 11.56 15.54 -3.05
N ASN A 4 10.32 15.15 -2.80
CA ASN A 4 10.06 13.86 -2.16
C ASN A 4 10.41 12.79 -3.20
N LEU A 5 11.64 12.28 -3.16
CA LEU A 5 12.05 11.19 -4.02
C LEU A 5 11.23 9.96 -3.64
N ILE A 6 10.46 9.42 -4.59
CA ILE A 6 9.82 8.11 -4.43
C ILE A 6 10.95 7.09 -4.42
N ARG A 7 11.05 6.33 -3.33
CA ARG A 7 11.98 5.19 -3.24
C ARG A 7 11.18 3.91 -3.33
N SER A 8 11.75 2.90 -3.98
CA SER A 8 11.08 1.62 -4.15
C SER A 8 12.03 0.47 -3.83
N PHE A 9 11.46 -0.63 -3.33
CA PHE A 9 12.21 -1.73 -2.75
C PHE A 9 11.56 -3.07 -3.10
N THR A 10 12.37 -4.05 -3.51
CA THR A 10 11.97 -5.46 -3.69
C THR A 10 12.13 -6.28 -2.40
N SER A 11 12.78 -5.72 -1.38
CA SER A 11 12.89 -6.27 -0.03
C SER A 11 12.55 -5.18 0.98
N LEU A 12 11.90 -5.52 2.09
CA LEU A 12 11.47 -4.53 3.05
C LEU A 12 12.66 -3.80 3.71
N PRO A 13 12.76 -2.46 3.59
CA PRO A 13 13.89 -1.71 4.14
C PRO A 13 13.85 -1.60 5.67
N THR A 14 12.70 -1.88 6.27
CA THR A 14 12.45 -1.87 7.71
C THR A 14 11.22 -2.73 8.01
N THR A 15 10.97 -3.05 9.28
CA THR A 15 9.74 -3.75 9.67
C THR A 15 8.55 -2.82 9.47
N LEU A 16 7.59 -3.26 8.66
CA LEU A 16 6.39 -2.49 8.32
C LEU A 16 5.14 -3.15 8.89
N PHE A 17 4.17 -2.32 9.24
CA PHE A 17 2.93 -2.73 9.86
C PHE A 17 1.73 -2.31 9.03
N ARG A 18 0.77 -3.22 8.83
CA ARG A 18 -0.54 -2.95 8.24
C ARG A 18 -1.61 -3.01 9.32
N LEU A 19 -2.44 -1.98 9.37
CA LEU A 19 -3.72 -2.05 10.09
C LEU A 19 -4.77 -2.61 9.16
N ASN A 20 -5.49 -3.64 9.60
CA ASN A 20 -6.50 -4.31 8.80
C ASN A 20 -7.76 -4.56 9.63
N PHE A 21 -8.93 -4.40 9.03
CA PHE A 21 -10.21 -4.76 9.65
C PHE A 21 -10.65 -6.11 9.09
N GLY A 22 -10.67 -7.13 9.94
CA GLY A 22 -10.79 -8.54 9.53
C GLY A 22 -9.43 -9.21 9.32
N ARG A 23 -9.45 -10.55 9.22
CA ARG A 23 -8.25 -11.37 9.04
C ARG A 23 -7.72 -11.35 7.61
N ASP A 24 -8.61 -11.27 6.63
CA ASP A 24 -8.21 -11.23 5.23
C ASP A 24 -7.80 -9.81 4.84
N VAL A 25 -6.66 -9.65 4.19
CA VAL A 25 -6.29 -8.38 3.57
C VAL A 25 -7.03 -8.28 2.24
N ARG A 26 -8.04 -7.41 2.20
CA ARG A 26 -8.78 -7.08 0.97
C ARG A 26 -8.59 -5.61 0.65
N LEU A 27 -8.02 -5.31 -0.51
CA LEU A 27 -7.83 -3.94 -0.96
C LEU A 27 -9.13 -3.40 -1.54
N ARG A 28 -9.47 -2.17 -1.17
CA ARG A 28 -10.64 -1.44 -1.69
C ARG A 28 -10.23 -0.80 -3.01
N ALA A 29 -10.49 -1.53 -4.08
CA ALA A 29 -10.24 -1.10 -5.44
C ALA A 29 -11.37 -0.22 -5.96
N HIS A 30 -11.02 0.86 -6.66
CA HIS A 30 -12.00 1.75 -7.29
C HIS A 30 -11.68 2.00 -8.76
N PRO A 31 -12.67 1.98 -9.66
CA PRO A 31 -12.45 2.28 -11.07
C PRO A 31 -11.95 3.72 -11.30
N TRP A 32 -10.86 3.86 -12.06
CA TRP A 32 -10.39 5.15 -12.57
C TRP A 32 -11.38 5.74 -13.61
N PRO A 33 -11.53 7.08 -13.76
CA PRO A 33 -10.83 8.17 -13.07
C PRO A 33 -11.52 8.70 -11.82
N LYS A 34 -12.70 8.17 -11.48
CA LYS A 34 -13.51 8.76 -10.42
C LYS A 34 -12.96 8.38 -9.05
N ARG A 35 -12.42 9.38 -8.34
CA ARG A 35 -12.04 9.22 -6.93
C ARG A 35 -13.31 9.05 -6.07
N PRO A 36 -13.37 8.05 -5.19
CA PRO A 36 -14.49 7.91 -4.26
C PRO A 36 -14.41 8.95 -3.14
N ASP A 37 -15.55 9.30 -2.57
CA ASP A 37 -15.65 10.16 -1.38
C ASP A 37 -15.13 9.47 -0.11
N GLY A 38 -15.12 8.13 -0.12
CA GLY A 38 -14.69 7.28 0.97
C GLY A 38 -13.23 6.81 0.87
N ALA A 39 -12.80 6.07 1.90
CA ALA A 39 -11.46 5.51 1.93
C ALA A 39 -11.32 4.34 0.96
N PHE A 40 -10.23 4.35 0.20
CA PHE A 40 -9.86 3.35 -0.80
C PHE A 40 -8.35 3.10 -0.79
N ASP A 41 -7.91 2.03 -1.45
CA ASP A 41 -6.51 1.60 -1.45
C ASP A 41 -5.82 1.72 -2.81
N LEU A 42 -6.55 1.55 -3.92
CA LEU A 42 -5.98 1.62 -5.27
C LEU A 42 -7.01 1.93 -6.35
N PHE A 43 -6.52 2.35 -7.50
CA PHE A 43 -7.31 2.50 -8.72
C PHE A 43 -7.20 1.27 -9.63
N THR A 44 -8.29 0.95 -10.33
CA THR A 44 -8.28 -0.03 -11.41
C THR A 44 -8.58 0.62 -12.75
N HIS A 45 -7.91 0.11 -13.79
CA HIS A 45 -8.13 0.44 -15.19
C HIS A 45 -8.60 -0.82 -15.88
N ALA A 46 -9.84 -0.83 -16.37
CA ALA A 46 -10.48 -2.03 -16.95
C ALA A 46 -10.35 -3.27 -16.04
N GLY A 47 -10.58 -3.11 -14.74
CA GLY A 47 -10.53 -4.19 -13.74
C GLY A 47 -9.13 -4.59 -13.26
N LYS A 48 -8.06 -3.96 -13.79
CA LYS A 48 -6.68 -4.29 -13.44
C LYS A 48 -5.98 -3.14 -12.72
N VAL A 49 -5.06 -3.49 -11.83
CA VAL A 49 -4.13 -2.56 -11.19
C VAL A 49 -2.94 -2.37 -12.12
N LYS A 50 -2.54 -1.11 -12.34
CA LYS A 50 -1.33 -0.79 -13.09
C LYS A 50 -0.17 -0.46 -12.15
N PRO A 51 1.07 -0.79 -12.53
CA PRO A 51 2.23 -0.37 -11.75
C PRO A 51 2.34 1.16 -11.75
N SER A 52 2.68 1.73 -10.60
CA SER A 52 2.88 3.19 -10.51
C SER A 52 4.12 3.64 -11.29
N PRO A 53 4.12 4.86 -11.86
CA PRO A 53 5.29 5.43 -12.53
C PRO A 53 6.33 5.91 -11.49
N LEU A 54 7.15 4.99 -10.97
CA LEU A 54 8.07 5.26 -9.86
C LEU A 54 9.21 6.23 -10.24
N ASN A 55 9.54 6.33 -11.53
CA ASN A 55 10.59 7.22 -12.06
C ASN A 55 10.06 8.61 -12.45
N ASP A 56 8.75 8.84 -12.35
CA ASP A 56 8.11 10.12 -12.64
C ASP A 56 7.19 10.52 -11.49
N PRO A 57 7.74 11.22 -10.47
CA PRO A 57 6.96 11.67 -9.33
C PRO A 57 5.81 12.63 -9.69
N VAL A 58 5.84 13.26 -10.87
CA VAL A 58 4.79 14.21 -11.31
C VAL A 58 3.55 13.45 -11.76
N SER A 59 3.72 12.30 -12.43
CA SER A 59 2.59 11.43 -12.84
C SER A 59 2.19 10.39 -11.80
N TYR A 60 2.89 10.31 -10.68
CA TYR A 60 2.58 9.37 -9.61
C TYR A 60 1.24 9.70 -8.91
N ILE A 61 0.29 8.77 -9.00
CA ILE A 61 -1.04 8.89 -8.38
C ILE A 61 -1.12 7.93 -7.19
N PHE A 62 -1.54 8.46 -6.03
CA PHE A 62 -1.79 7.69 -4.81
C PHE A 62 -3.26 7.78 -4.36
N PRO A 63 -3.77 6.77 -3.63
CA PRO A 63 -3.11 5.52 -3.25
C PRO A 63 -3.10 4.50 -4.41
N ASN A 64 -2.10 3.61 -4.44
CA ASN A 64 -1.98 2.53 -5.44
C ASN A 64 -1.61 1.17 -4.80
N GLY A 65 -2.03 0.92 -3.57
CA GLY A 65 -1.65 -0.32 -2.89
C GLY A 65 -1.98 -0.37 -1.40
N ALA A 66 -1.48 -1.42 -0.76
CA ALA A 66 -1.71 -1.68 0.64
C ALA A 66 -0.89 -0.72 1.51
N SER A 67 -1.56 0.14 2.29
CA SER A 67 -0.90 1.02 3.25
C SER A 67 -0.10 0.24 4.30
N LEU A 68 1.15 0.67 4.49
CA LEU A 68 2.12 0.15 5.43
C LEU A 68 2.82 1.31 6.14
N ARG A 69 3.15 1.13 7.43
CA ARG A 69 3.91 2.11 8.21
C ARG A 69 4.90 1.42 9.14
N PRO A 70 6.10 1.97 9.39
CA PRO A 70 6.94 1.50 10.49
C PRO A 70 6.27 1.79 11.85
N ASN A 71 6.82 1.24 12.93
CA ASN A 71 6.34 1.49 14.30
C ASN A 71 6.70 2.91 14.79
N THR A 72 6.14 3.92 14.13
CA THR A 72 6.29 5.34 14.47
C THR A 72 5.21 5.77 15.46
N ARG A 73 5.40 6.94 16.09
CA ARG A 73 4.34 7.55 16.92
C ARG A 73 3.02 7.69 16.16
N ARG A 74 3.06 8.05 14.87
CA ARG A 74 1.87 8.16 14.02
C ARG A 74 1.14 6.82 13.86
N GLN A 75 1.88 5.73 13.64
CA GLN A 75 1.29 4.40 13.55
C GLN A 75 0.69 3.97 14.90
N GLN A 76 1.38 4.21 16.01
CA GLN A 76 0.86 3.92 17.34
C GLN A 76 -0.41 4.73 17.66
N ASP A 77 -0.45 6.01 17.27
CA ASP A 77 -1.63 6.85 17.44
C ASP A 77 -2.81 6.36 16.59
N ALA A 78 -2.55 5.85 15.38
CA ALA A 78 -3.57 5.20 14.57
C ALA A 78 -4.12 3.95 15.26
N VAL A 79 -3.24 3.11 15.83
CA VAL A 79 -3.62 1.91 16.59
C VAL A 79 -4.48 2.28 17.81
N ARG A 80 -4.08 3.27 18.62
CA ARG A 80 -4.84 3.73 19.80
C ARG A 80 -6.23 4.27 19.44
N LYS A 81 -6.41 4.75 18.21
CA LYS A 81 -7.69 5.26 17.70
C LYS A 81 -8.56 4.18 17.06
N LEU A 82 -8.05 2.96 16.83
CA LEU A 82 -8.86 1.87 16.33
C LEU A 82 -10.03 1.62 17.30
N ARG A 83 -11.18 1.34 16.71
CA ARG A 83 -12.42 0.97 17.40
C ARG A 83 -12.91 -0.33 16.77
N GLY A 84 -13.49 -1.20 17.59
CA GLY A 84 -13.97 -2.51 17.15
C GLY A 84 -13.06 -3.67 17.57
N ASP A 85 -13.68 -4.84 17.68
CA ASP A 85 -13.12 -6.13 18.11
C ASP A 85 -12.39 -6.90 16.99
N ARG A 86 -12.40 -6.37 15.76
CA ARG A 86 -11.88 -7.05 14.56
C ARG A 86 -10.69 -6.35 13.91
N ALA A 87 -9.95 -5.54 14.67
CA ALA A 87 -8.73 -4.92 14.18
C ALA A 87 -7.53 -5.87 14.32
N TYR A 88 -6.84 -6.11 13.22
CA TYR A 88 -5.60 -6.88 13.15
C TYR A 88 -4.44 -5.96 12.78
N ILE A 89 -3.28 -6.22 13.37
CA ILE A 89 -2.03 -5.55 13.04
C ILE A 89 -1.09 -6.62 12.49
N TYR A 90 -0.84 -6.57 11.19
CA TYR A 90 0.13 -7.45 10.55
C TYR A 90 1.50 -6.79 10.56
N ALA A 91 2.53 -7.54 10.94
CA ALA A 91 3.91 -7.12 10.86
C ALA A 91 4.60 -7.89 9.73
N ILE A 92 5.34 -7.17 8.89
CA ILE A 92 6.20 -7.75 7.86
C ILE A 92 7.64 -7.37 8.24
N PRO A 93 8.49 -8.35 8.59
CA PRO A 93 9.86 -8.09 9.04
C PRO A 93 10.72 -7.34 8.01
N ALA A 94 11.69 -6.57 8.50
CA ALA A 94 12.75 -6.03 7.66
C ALA A 94 13.49 -7.16 6.92
N GLY A 95 13.91 -6.91 5.68
CA GLY A 95 14.62 -7.88 4.86
C GLY A 95 13.73 -8.92 4.18
N THR A 96 12.43 -8.97 4.47
CA THR A 96 11.49 -9.85 3.77
C THR A 96 11.54 -9.57 2.26
N GLN A 97 11.87 -10.60 1.48
CA GLN A 97 11.84 -10.54 0.02
C GLN A 97 10.39 -10.56 -0.45
N LEU A 98 10.06 -9.67 -1.38
CA LEU A 98 8.75 -9.63 -2.01
C LEU A 98 8.71 -10.59 -3.20
N PRO A 99 7.54 -11.16 -3.51
CA PRO A 99 7.28 -11.76 -4.81
C PRO A 99 7.64 -10.80 -5.96
N ASP A 100 8.05 -11.35 -7.10
CA ASP A 100 8.54 -10.59 -8.25
C ASP A 100 7.52 -9.60 -8.83
N ASP A 101 6.23 -9.84 -8.59
CA ASP A 101 5.13 -9.01 -9.05
C ASP A 101 4.71 -7.92 -8.04
N LEU A 102 5.40 -7.82 -6.91
CA LEU A 102 5.15 -6.82 -5.88
C LEU A 102 6.35 -5.90 -5.66
N ILE A 103 6.06 -4.70 -5.17
CA ILE A 103 7.07 -3.71 -4.80
C ILE A 103 6.59 -2.89 -3.61
N VAL A 104 7.49 -2.54 -2.70
CA VAL A 104 7.20 -1.59 -1.63
C VAL A 104 7.69 -0.22 -2.05
N VAL A 105 6.80 0.77 -2.00
CA VAL A 105 7.07 2.16 -2.37
C VAL A 105 7.02 3.03 -1.13
N HIS A 106 8.08 3.78 -0.86
CA HIS A 106 8.10 4.84 0.14
C HIS A 106 7.58 6.13 -0.49
N GLU A 107 6.32 6.46 -0.21
CA GLU A 107 5.63 7.56 -0.87
C GLU A 107 5.98 8.90 -0.24
N PHE A 108 5.77 9.02 1.09
CA PHE A 108 6.09 10.24 1.84
C PHE A 108 6.13 9.97 3.34
N ARG A 109 6.96 10.74 4.06
CA ARG A 109 7.08 10.68 5.53
C ARG A 109 7.32 9.23 6.01
N ASP A 110 6.38 8.64 6.71
CA ASP A 110 6.41 7.27 7.23
C ASP A 110 5.43 6.34 6.48
N HIS A 111 4.87 6.79 5.37
CA HIS A 111 3.94 6.00 4.57
C HIS A 111 4.68 5.18 3.52
N TYR A 112 4.49 3.87 3.61
CA TYR A 112 4.87 2.91 2.59
C TYR A 112 3.59 2.33 1.97
N SER A 113 3.69 1.89 0.73
CA SER A 113 2.61 1.22 0.01
C SER A 113 3.16 -0.04 -0.65
N LEU A 114 2.56 -1.19 -0.39
CA LEU A 114 2.83 -2.42 -1.12
C LEU A 114 1.97 -2.45 -2.37
N GLN A 115 2.59 -2.44 -3.53
CA GLN A 115 1.97 -2.19 -4.83
C GLN A 115 2.27 -3.31 -5.82
N ALA A 116 1.49 -3.35 -6.88
CA ALA A 116 1.78 -4.17 -8.05
C ALA A 116 2.99 -3.60 -8.80
N LYS A 117 3.96 -4.46 -9.13
CA LYS A 117 5.13 -4.13 -9.97
C LYS A 117 4.84 -4.32 -11.46
N ARG A 118 3.78 -5.05 -11.79
CA ARG A 118 3.25 -5.28 -13.15
C ARG A 118 1.73 -5.15 -13.15
N GLU A 119 1.13 -5.16 -14.33
CA GLU A 119 -0.32 -5.19 -14.44
C GLU A 119 -0.89 -6.51 -13.88
N ILE A 120 -1.79 -6.44 -12.90
CA ILE A 120 -2.42 -7.61 -12.25
C ILE A 120 -3.89 -7.33 -11.94
N THR A 121 -4.72 -8.37 -11.80
CA THR A 121 -6.09 -8.24 -11.26
C THR A 121 -6.04 -8.06 -9.74
N VAL A 122 -7.05 -7.38 -9.19
CA VAL A 122 -7.17 -7.18 -7.72
C VAL A 122 -7.53 -8.49 -7.03
N GLU A 123 -8.45 -9.24 -7.64
CA GLU A 123 -8.71 -10.61 -7.22
C GLU A 123 -7.56 -11.46 -7.77
N GLY A 124 -6.80 -12.08 -6.87
CA GLY A 124 -5.83 -13.09 -7.27
C GLY A 124 -6.56 -14.24 -7.97
N GLU A 125 -5.87 -14.94 -8.87
CA GLU A 125 -6.33 -16.25 -9.31
C GLU A 125 -6.45 -17.11 -8.05
N ARG A 126 -7.68 -17.54 -7.71
CA ARG A 126 -7.84 -18.57 -6.71
C ARG A 126 -7.18 -19.82 -7.30
N ALA A 127 -6.04 -20.21 -6.73
CA ALA A 127 -5.54 -21.57 -6.88
C ALA A 127 -6.54 -22.56 -6.27
#